data_AF-A0A928QC21-F1
#
_entry.id   AF-A0A928QC21-F1
#
_cell.length_a   1.000
_cell.length_b   1.000
_cell.length_c   1.000
_cell.angle_alpha   90.00
_cell.angle_beta   90.00
_cell.angle_gamma   90.00
#
_symmetry.space_group_name_H-M   'P 1'
#
loop_
_entity.id
_entity.type
_entity.pdbx_description
1 polymer ?
#
loop_
_entity_poly.entity_id
_entity_poly.type
_entity_poly.pdbx_seq_one_letter_code
_entity_poly.pdbx_strand_id
1 'polypeptide(L)'
;SDPAMKIFAETEGVPHHTITPIARRRGTRYELDLVLRDNHTTEEHPMGVYHPHAELHHIKKENIGLIEVMGLAVLPARLKSELEQLNALLKNGGDLRAHEATAKHADWVEQWLPDYPDASDYEAILRDEVGKVFLQVLTHCGVYPRTEEGLAGFLRFLDTVG
;
A
#
# COMPACT_ATOMS: atom_id res chain seq x y z
N SER A 1 15.78 17.50 -1.21
CA SER A 1 15.96 16.39 -2.16
C SER A 1 17.06 15.48 -1.66
N ASP A 2 16.99 14.18 -1.98
CA ASP A 2 18.08 13.23 -1.84
C ASP A 2 18.10 12.32 -3.09
N PRO A 3 18.83 12.71 -4.16
CA PRO A 3 18.89 11.93 -5.39
C PRO A 3 19.46 10.52 -5.22
N ALA A 4 20.30 10.29 -4.21
CA ALA A 4 20.82 8.95 -3.92
C ALA A 4 19.70 8.00 -3.44
N MET A 5 18.65 8.57 -2.85
CA MET A 5 17.42 7.87 -2.46
C MET A 5 16.29 8.01 -3.49
N LYS A 6 16.56 8.55 -4.69
CA LYS A 6 15.55 8.86 -5.72
C LYS A 6 14.44 9.82 -5.24
N ILE A 7 14.78 10.72 -4.30
CA ILE A 7 13.87 11.75 -3.77
C ILE A 7 14.22 13.08 -4.42
N PHE A 8 13.29 13.63 -5.21
CA PHE A 8 13.49 14.87 -5.98
C PHE A 8 12.49 15.93 -5.50
N ALA A 9 12.96 17.15 -5.23
CA ALA A 9 12.04 18.24 -4.86
C ALA A 9 11.12 18.64 -6.02
N GLU A 10 11.62 18.56 -7.25
CA GLU A 10 10.90 18.87 -8.48
C GLU A 10 11.50 18.14 -9.68
N THR A 11 10.68 17.93 -10.71
CA THR A 11 11.09 17.53 -12.07
C THR A 11 10.48 18.51 -13.06
N GLU A 12 11.27 19.01 -14.00
CA GLU A 12 10.81 19.99 -15.02
C GLU A 12 10.12 21.24 -14.42
N GLY A 13 10.53 21.64 -13.21
CA GLY A 13 9.95 22.78 -12.48
C GLY A 13 8.61 22.48 -11.80
N VAL A 14 8.17 21.22 -11.77
CA VAL A 14 6.97 20.78 -11.04
C VAL A 14 7.36 20.26 -9.65
N PRO A 15 6.98 20.94 -8.54
CA PRO A 15 7.30 20.48 -7.19
C PRO A 15 6.54 19.21 -6.81
N HIS A 16 7.20 18.31 -6.06
CA HIS A 16 6.63 17.02 -5.64
C HIS A 16 6.20 16.97 -4.17
N HIS A 17 6.90 17.70 -3.31
CA HIS A 17 6.74 17.54 -1.87
C HIS A 17 5.51 18.28 -1.34
N THR A 18 4.74 17.59 -0.49
CA THR A 18 3.62 18.19 0.22
C THR A 18 3.63 17.75 1.68
N ILE A 19 2.89 18.46 2.53
CA ILE A 19 2.69 18.07 3.92
C ILE A 19 1.21 17.85 4.18
N THR A 20 0.87 16.90 5.05
CA THR A 20 -0.47 16.80 5.63
C THR A 20 -0.39 16.96 7.13
N PRO A 21 -0.79 18.12 7.65
CA PRO A 21 -0.82 18.36 9.08
C PRO A 21 -2.05 17.69 9.71
N ILE A 22 -1.85 17.03 10.84
CA ILE A 22 -2.90 16.50 11.70
C ILE A 22 -2.84 17.29 13.00
N ALA A 23 -3.76 18.24 13.16
CA ALA A 23 -3.82 19.07 14.35
C ALA A 23 -4.85 18.54 15.35
N ARG A 24 -4.47 18.43 16.62
CA ARG A 24 -5.35 18.06 17.73
C ARG A 24 -5.12 18.97 18.92
N ARG A 25 -6.15 19.18 19.73
CA ARG A 25 -6.04 19.94 20.99
C ARG A 25 -5.96 18.96 22.16
N ARG A 26 -4.89 19.05 22.94
CA ARG A 26 -4.68 18.26 24.17
C ARG A 26 -4.62 19.18 25.37
N GLY A 27 -5.74 19.28 26.09
CA GLY A 27 -5.93 20.24 27.16
C GLY A 27 -5.83 21.68 26.63
N THR A 28 -4.83 22.42 27.09
CA THR A 28 -4.59 23.81 26.69
C THR A 28 -3.62 23.96 25.51
N ARG A 29 -2.98 22.87 25.04
CA ARG A 29 -1.99 22.89 23.96
C ARG A 29 -2.55 22.33 22.67
N TYR A 30 -1.97 22.76 21.54
CA TYR A 30 -2.14 22.12 20.24
C TYR A 30 -0.96 21.17 20.01
N GLU A 31 -1.26 19.98 19.52
CA GLU A 31 -0.29 19.00 19.02
C GLU A 31 -0.52 18.88 17.51
N LEU A 32 0.57 18.93 16.74
CA LEU A 32 0.54 18.79 15.29
C LEU A 32 1.46 17.63 14.89
N ASP A 33 0.88 16.61 14.28
CA ASP A 33 1.65 15.58 13.60
C ASP A 33 1.77 15.97 12.12
N LEU A 34 2.99 16.00 11.59
CA LEU A 34 3.25 16.36 10.19
C LEU A 34 3.57 15.10 9.39
N VAL A 35 2.72 14.81 8.41
CA VAL A 35 2.99 13.76 7.43
C VAL A 35 3.71 14.40 6.25
N LEU A 36 4.97 14.04 6.06
CA LEU A 36 5.74 14.44 4.88
C LEU A 36 5.40 13.51 3.72
N ARG A 37 5.14 14.07 2.54
CA ARG A 37 4.76 13.33 1.35
C ARG A 37 5.62 13.74 0.17
N ASP A 38 5.89 12.76 -0.68
CA ASP A 38 6.49 12.95 -1.99
C ASP A 38 5.49 12.45 -3.05
N ASN A 39 5.00 13.35 -3.89
CA ASN A 39 4.05 13.05 -4.96
C ASN A 39 4.72 12.86 -6.32
N HIS A 40 6.03 12.61 -6.35
CA HIS A 40 6.77 12.31 -7.57
C HIS A 40 6.14 11.11 -8.32
N THR A 41 5.96 11.26 -9.63
CA THR A 41 5.46 10.23 -10.55
C THR A 41 6.48 9.97 -11.65
N THR A 42 6.43 8.78 -12.23
CA THR A 42 7.22 8.42 -13.42
C THR A 42 6.31 7.76 -14.45
N GLU A 43 6.79 7.55 -15.68
CA GLU A 43 6.03 6.78 -16.69
C GLU A 43 5.72 5.36 -16.20
N GLU A 44 6.64 4.76 -15.44
CA GLU A 44 6.46 3.44 -14.82
C GLU A 44 5.45 3.48 -13.66
N HIS A 45 5.44 4.57 -12.89
CA HIS A 45 4.56 4.75 -11.72
C HIS A 45 3.72 6.04 -11.86
N PRO A 46 2.72 6.04 -12.76
CA PRO A 46 1.92 7.23 -13.04
C PRO A 46 1.02 7.64 -11.86
N MET A 47 0.74 6.71 -10.95
CA MET A 47 -0.03 6.95 -9.71
C MET A 47 0.83 7.47 -8.55
N GLY A 48 2.15 7.53 -8.72
CA GLY A 48 3.11 7.94 -7.68
C GLY A 48 4.16 6.88 -7.45
N VAL A 49 5.42 7.30 -7.33
CA VAL A 49 6.56 6.44 -6.98
C VAL A 49 6.34 5.80 -5.60
N TYR A 50 5.79 6.57 -4.66
CA TYR A 50 5.50 6.15 -3.28
C TYR A 50 4.02 5.81 -3.07
N HIS A 51 3.41 5.15 -4.05
CA HIS A 51 2.03 4.64 -4.03
C HIS A 51 2.07 3.12 -4.30
N PRO A 52 1.09 2.29 -3.86
CA PRO A 52 0.94 0.93 -4.36
C PRO A 52 1.08 0.90 -5.88
N HIS A 53 1.93 -0.02 -6.36
CA HIS A 53 2.19 -0.21 -7.79
C HIS A 53 1.14 -1.11 -8.42
N ALA A 54 1.10 -1.14 -9.75
CA ALA A 54 0.01 -1.70 -10.53
C ALA A 54 -0.30 -3.17 -10.19
N GLU A 55 0.72 -3.95 -9.87
CA GLU A 55 0.62 -5.36 -9.49
C GLU A 55 -0.18 -5.60 -8.20
N LEU A 56 -0.31 -4.60 -7.31
CA LEU A 56 -1.06 -4.72 -6.06
C LEU A 56 -2.47 -4.09 -6.14
N HIS A 57 -2.82 -3.46 -7.26
CA HIS A 57 -4.06 -2.70 -7.41
C HIS A 57 -5.32 -3.58 -7.37
N HIS A 58 -5.19 -4.88 -7.62
CA HIS A 58 -6.30 -5.82 -7.47
C HIS A 58 -6.79 -5.87 -6.01
N ILE A 59 -5.89 -5.77 -5.02
CA ILE A 59 -6.23 -5.64 -3.59
C ILE A 59 -6.45 -4.17 -3.20
N LYS A 60 -5.46 -3.30 -3.46
CA LYS A 60 -5.47 -1.90 -2.99
C LYS A 60 -5.06 -0.94 -4.10
N LYS A 61 -6.04 -0.25 -4.68
CA LYS A 61 -5.83 0.79 -5.71
C LYS A 61 -6.13 2.19 -5.20
N GLU A 62 -6.97 2.31 -4.16
CA GLU A 62 -7.43 3.60 -3.68
C GLU A 62 -6.27 4.39 -3.07
N ASN A 63 -6.41 5.72 -3.08
CA ASN A 63 -5.38 6.64 -2.59
C ASN A 63 -4.89 6.27 -1.18
N ILE A 64 -3.61 6.51 -0.94
CA ILE A 64 -2.98 6.36 0.38
C ILE A 64 -3.46 7.48 1.31
N GLY A 65 -4.13 7.07 2.38
CA GLY A 65 -4.72 7.96 3.36
C GLY A 65 -3.86 8.12 4.61
N LEU A 66 -4.42 8.81 5.61
CA LEU A 66 -3.80 8.97 6.91
C LEU A 66 -3.61 7.63 7.65
N ILE A 67 -4.45 6.64 7.35
CA ILE A 67 -4.43 5.35 8.05
C ILE A 67 -3.20 4.54 7.63
N GLU A 68 -2.91 4.50 6.33
CA GLU A 68 -1.70 3.85 5.79
C GLU A 68 -0.42 4.57 6.25
N VAL A 69 -0.45 5.89 6.33
CA VAL A 69 0.65 6.68 6.90
C VAL A 69 0.93 6.31 8.36
N MET A 70 -0.10 5.94 9.13
CA MET A 70 0.04 5.47 10.51
C MET A 70 0.49 4.00 10.59
N GLY A 71 0.78 3.34 9.46
CA GLY A 71 1.17 1.93 9.41
C GLY A 71 -0.01 0.97 9.56
N LEU A 72 -1.24 1.45 9.35
CA LEU A 72 -2.46 0.65 9.43
C LEU A 72 -3.06 0.45 8.04
N ALA A 73 -3.81 -0.61 7.84
CA ALA A 73 -4.51 -0.89 6.58
C ALA A 73 -6.02 -0.92 6.80
N VAL A 74 -6.78 -0.29 5.91
CA VAL A 74 -8.24 -0.44 5.86
C VAL A 74 -8.62 -1.28 4.66
N LEU A 75 -9.45 -2.30 4.91
CA LEU A 75 -10.04 -3.12 3.88
C LEU A 75 -11.09 -2.29 3.09
N PRO A 76 -10.93 -2.10 1.77
CA PRO A 76 -11.94 -1.43 0.96
C PRO A 76 -13.26 -2.18 0.99
N ALA A 77 -14.39 -1.46 1.05
CA ALA A 77 -15.72 -2.07 1.05
C ALA A 77 -15.95 -2.95 -0.20
N ARG A 78 -15.43 -2.51 -1.36
CA ARG A 78 -15.41 -3.28 -2.60
C ARG A 78 -14.71 -4.64 -2.41
N LEU A 79 -13.47 -4.60 -1.88
CA LEU A 79 -12.66 -5.79 -1.70
C LEU A 79 -13.34 -6.78 -0.76
N LYS A 80 -14.03 -6.33 0.29
CA LYS A 80 -14.82 -7.21 1.15
C LYS A 80 -15.80 -8.08 0.36
N SER A 81 -16.60 -7.45 -0.52
CA SER A 81 -17.58 -8.18 -1.35
C SER A 81 -16.94 -9.10 -2.41
N GLU A 82 -15.72 -8.77 -2.87
CA GLU A 82 -14.95 -9.60 -3.80
C GLU A 82 -14.38 -10.83 -3.09
N LEU A 83 -13.87 -10.68 -1.87
CA LEU A 83 -13.35 -11.78 -1.05
C LEU A 83 -14.46 -12.77 -0.65
N GLU A 84 -15.67 -12.29 -0.38
CA GLU A 84 -16.83 -13.17 -0.14
C GLU A 84 -17.15 -14.05 -1.36
N GLN A 85 -17.07 -13.49 -2.57
CA GLN A 85 -17.27 -14.23 -3.82
C GLN A 85 -16.12 -15.21 -4.10
N LEU A 86 -14.87 -14.79 -3.87
CA LEU A 86 -13.70 -15.67 -4.00
C LEU A 86 -13.80 -16.87 -3.05
N ASN A 87 -14.15 -16.63 -1.78
CA ASN A 87 -14.33 -17.69 -0.79
C ASN A 87 -15.38 -18.71 -1.26
N ALA A 88 -16.50 -18.25 -1.82
CA ALA A 88 -17.54 -19.12 -2.35
C ALA A 88 -17.07 -19.94 -3.57
N LEU A 89 -16.34 -19.32 -4.51
CA LEU A 89 -15.83 -20.04 -5.69
C LEU A 89 -14.78 -21.07 -5.30
N LEU A 90 -13.85 -20.72 -4.40
CA LEU A 90 -12.81 -21.63 -3.92
C LEU A 90 -13.40 -22.86 -3.22
N LYS A 91 -14.44 -22.68 -2.38
CA LYS A 91 -15.12 -23.80 -1.72
C LYS A 91 -15.86 -24.72 -2.69
N ASN A 92 -16.41 -24.18 -3.78
CA ASN A 92 -17.25 -24.92 -4.71
C ASN A 92 -16.51 -25.40 -5.98
N GLY A 93 -15.22 -25.06 -6.13
CA GLY A 93 -14.44 -25.37 -7.34
C GLY A 93 -14.90 -24.61 -8.59
N GLY A 94 -15.38 -23.37 -8.43
CA GLY A 94 -15.84 -22.53 -9.53
C GLY A 94 -14.71 -21.83 -10.28
N ASP A 95 -15.00 -21.34 -11.50
CA ASP A 95 -14.04 -20.59 -12.31
C ASP A 95 -13.90 -19.14 -11.81
N LEU A 96 -12.71 -18.79 -11.30
CA LEU A 96 -12.39 -17.44 -10.82
C LEU A 96 -12.45 -16.38 -11.92
N ARG A 97 -12.27 -16.77 -13.19
CA ARG A 97 -12.26 -15.85 -14.34
C ARG A 97 -13.63 -15.62 -14.96
N ALA A 98 -14.66 -16.32 -14.48
CA ALA A 98 -16.02 -16.18 -15.00
C ALA A 98 -16.68 -14.82 -14.67
N HIS A 99 -16.22 -14.12 -13.65
CA HIS A 99 -16.78 -12.85 -13.20
C HIS A 99 -15.70 -11.77 -13.04
N GLU A 100 -15.98 -10.55 -13.51
CA GLU A 100 -15.05 -9.41 -13.41
C GLU A 100 -14.58 -9.14 -11.97
N ALA A 101 -15.48 -9.32 -10.99
CA ALA A 101 -15.19 -9.11 -9.57
C ALA A 101 -14.09 -10.05 -9.05
N THR A 102 -14.00 -11.27 -9.55
CA THR A 102 -13.05 -12.30 -9.10
C THR A 102 -11.89 -12.48 -10.06
N ALA A 103 -12.07 -12.19 -11.36
CA ALA A 103 -11.09 -12.43 -12.41
C ALA A 103 -9.77 -11.69 -12.17
N LYS A 104 -9.84 -10.44 -11.69
CA LYS A 104 -8.65 -9.64 -11.35
C LYS A 104 -7.84 -10.17 -10.18
N HIS A 105 -8.37 -11.12 -9.42
CA HIS A 105 -7.68 -11.79 -8.32
C HIS A 105 -7.19 -13.19 -8.71
N ALA A 106 -7.60 -13.73 -9.87
CA ALA A 106 -7.37 -15.12 -10.24
C ALA A 106 -5.88 -15.46 -10.26
N ASP A 107 -5.06 -14.63 -10.92
CA ASP A 107 -3.61 -14.87 -11.02
C ASP A 107 -2.93 -14.82 -9.64
N TRP A 108 -3.37 -13.92 -8.75
CA TRP A 108 -2.89 -13.86 -7.37
C TRP A 108 -3.31 -15.10 -6.58
N VAL A 109 -4.56 -15.55 -6.70
CA VAL A 109 -5.05 -16.77 -6.04
C VAL A 109 -4.25 -17.99 -6.50
N GLU A 110 -4.00 -18.12 -7.80
CA GLU A 110 -3.25 -19.24 -8.37
C GLU A 110 -1.79 -19.31 -7.93
N GLN A 111 -1.20 -18.19 -7.51
CA GLN A 111 0.17 -18.17 -6.99
C GLN A 111 0.29 -18.85 -5.62
N TRP A 112 -0.69 -18.67 -4.72
CA TRP A 112 -0.62 -19.19 -3.35
C TRP A 112 -1.52 -20.41 -3.11
N LEU A 113 -2.54 -20.65 -3.94
CA LEU A 113 -3.46 -21.79 -3.75
C LEU A 113 -2.74 -23.15 -3.65
N PRO A 114 -1.67 -23.44 -4.43
CA PRO A 114 -0.91 -24.69 -4.30
C PRO A 114 -0.26 -24.90 -2.92
N ASP A 115 -0.03 -23.83 -2.15
CA ASP A 115 0.55 -23.92 -0.81
C ASP A 115 -0.46 -24.43 0.24
N TYR A 116 -1.75 -24.53 -0.13
CA TYR A 116 -2.85 -24.97 0.74
C TYR A 116 -3.68 -26.12 0.12
N PRO A 117 -3.09 -27.29 -0.15
CA PRO A 117 -3.75 -28.38 -0.89
C PRO A 117 -4.98 -28.98 -0.17
N ASP A 118 -5.00 -28.92 1.16
CA ASP A 118 -6.07 -29.47 2.01
C ASP A 118 -6.89 -28.38 2.71
N ALA A 119 -6.96 -27.18 2.12
CA ALA A 119 -7.67 -26.04 2.69
C ALA A 119 -9.16 -26.32 2.89
N SER A 120 -9.63 -26.19 4.13
CA SER A 120 -11.05 -26.16 4.47
C SER A 120 -11.57 -24.77 4.81
N ASP A 121 -10.67 -23.85 5.18
CA ASP A 121 -10.99 -22.48 5.60
C ASP A 121 -10.33 -21.45 4.69
N TYR A 122 -10.90 -21.30 3.49
CA TYR A 122 -10.47 -20.28 2.53
C TYR A 122 -10.69 -18.85 3.02
N GLU A 123 -11.56 -18.61 4.00
CA GLU A 123 -11.78 -17.26 4.54
C GLU A 123 -10.57 -16.80 5.36
N ALA A 124 -10.04 -17.68 6.23
CA ALA A 124 -8.82 -17.41 6.96
C ALA A 124 -7.61 -17.23 6.03
N ILE A 125 -7.47 -18.11 5.03
CA ILE A 125 -6.37 -18.04 4.05
C ILE A 125 -6.45 -16.73 3.25
N LEU A 126 -7.62 -16.38 2.71
CA LEU A 126 -7.80 -15.12 1.97
C LEU A 126 -7.43 -13.92 2.85
N ARG A 127 -7.83 -13.92 4.13
CA ARG A 127 -7.47 -12.83 5.05
C ARG A 127 -5.96 -12.71 5.23
N ASP A 128 -5.26 -13.83 5.39
CA ASP A 128 -3.81 -13.84 5.61
C ASP A 128 -3.06 -13.41 4.34
N GLU A 129 -3.46 -13.91 3.16
CA GLU A 129 -2.88 -13.51 1.87
C GLU A 129 -3.15 -12.04 1.55
N VAL A 130 -4.35 -11.53 1.84
CA VAL A 130 -4.66 -10.10 1.76
C VAL A 130 -3.73 -9.29 2.67
N GLY A 131 -3.49 -9.77 3.89
CA GLY A 131 -2.55 -9.15 4.83
C GLY A 131 -1.12 -9.04 4.27
N LYS A 132 -0.64 -10.09 3.60
CA LYS A 132 0.67 -10.07 2.92
C LYS A 132 0.73 -9.00 1.81
N VAL A 133 -0.32 -8.89 1.01
CA VAL A 133 -0.40 -7.84 -0.03
C VAL A 133 -0.45 -6.45 0.60
N PHE A 134 -1.22 -6.23 1.67
CA PHE A 134 -1.22 -4.95 2.39
C PHE A 134 0.14 -4.58 2.98
N LEU A 135 0.92 -5.56 3.44
CA LEU A 135 2.30 -5.31 3.89
C LEU A 135 3.19 -4.83 2.73
N GLN A 136 3.05 -5.42 1.54
CA GLN A 136 3.76 -4.98 0.35
C GLN A 136 3.33 -3.55 -0.04
N VAL A 137 2.03 -3.25 0.00
CA VAL A 137 1.49 -1.90 -0.24
C VAL A 137 2.14 -0.87 0.69
N LEU A 138 2.19 -1.14 1.99
CA LEU A 138 2.80 -0.24 2.97
C LEU A 138 4.30 -0.03 2.70
N THR A 139 4.97 -1.05 2.16
CA THR A 139 6.38 -0.97 1.76
C THR A 139 6.58 -0.06 0.54
N HIS A 140 5.66 -0.07 -0.42
CA HIS A 140 5.72 0.83 -1.58
C HIS A 140 5.45 2.29 -1.20
N CYS A 141 4.67 2.52 -0.14
CA CYS A 141 4.33 3.87 0.33
C CYS A 141 5.47 4.58 1.08
N GLY A 142 6.51 3.84 1.49
CA GLY A 142 7.62 4.39 2.26
C GLY A 142 8.59 5.19 1.40
N VAL A 143 8.76 6.48 1.69
CA VAL A 143 9.77 7.33 1.01
C VAL A 143 11.19 6.80 1.24
N TYR A 144 11.48 6.35 2.47
CA TYR A 144 12.70 5.63 2.79
C TYR A 144 12.39 4.14 2.93
N PRO A 145 12.97 3.27 2.08
CA PRO A 145 12.71 1.83 2.14
C PRO A 145 13.28 1.24 3.44
N ARG A 146 12.75 0.09 3.87
CA ARG A 146 13.26 -0.63 5.06
C ARG A 146 14.53 -1.43 4.75
N THR A 147 15.52 -0.79 4.15
CA THR A 147 16.87 -1.31 3.91
C THR A 147 17.89 -0.52 4.73
N GLU A 148 19.15 -0.98 4.75
CA GLU A 148 20.23 -0.25 5.42
C GLU A 148 20.44 1.13 4.78
N GLU A 149 20.41 1.21 3.45
CA GLU A 149 20.54 2.47 2.71
C GLU A 149 19.37 3.41 2.98
N GLY A 150 18.15 2.87 3.03
CA GLY A 150 16.95 3.65 3.35
C GLY A 150 16.98 4.22 4.75
N LEU A 151 17.38 3.42 5.75
CA LEU A 151 17.57 3.90 7.12
C LEU A 151 18.66 4.97 7.19
N ALA A 152 19.80 4.77 6.52
CA ALA A 152 20.86 5.77 6.47
C ALA A 152 20.37 7.07 5.81
N GLY A 153 19.58 7.00 4.74
CA GLY A 153 18.94 8.16 4.12
C GLY A 153 17.99 8.89 5.05
N PHE A 154 17.14 8.16 5.77
CA PHE A 154 16.23 8.74 6.74
C PHE A 154 16.97 9.45 7.88
N LEU A 155 18.04 8.85 8.41
CA LEU A 155 18.86 9.48 9.44
C LEU A 155 19.54 10.76 8.95
N ARG A 156 20.13 10.75 7.74
CA ARG A 156 20.66 11.98 7.12
C ARG A 156 19.61 13.07 7.00
N PHE A 157 18.39 12.71 6.64
CA PHE A 157 17.29 13.67 6.58
C PHE A 157 16.97 14.26 7.96
N LEU A 158 16.88 13.44 9.00
CA LEU A 158 16.66 13.91 10.38
C LEU A 158 17.73 14.89 10.85
N ASP A 159 19.00 14.65 10.49
CA ASP A 159 20.10 15.57 10.82
C ASP A 159 19.98 16.94 10.14
N THR A 160 19.15 17.09 9.10
CA THR A 160 18.91 18.39 8.45
C THR A 160 17.74 19.18 9.04
N VAL A 161 16.87 18.52 9.82
CA VAL A 161 15.65 19.12 10.39
C VAL A 161 15.70 19.29 11.91
N GLY A 162 16.71 18.72 12.57
CA GLY A 162 17.03 18.91 14.00
C GLY A 162 18.06 20.01 14.25
#